data_AF-A0A961Y758-F1
#
_entry.id   AF-A0A961Y758-F1
#
_cell.length_a   1.000
_cell.length_b   1.000
_cell.length_c   1.000
_cell.angle_alpha   90.00
_cell.angle_beta   90.00
_cell.angle_gamma   90.00
#
_symmetry.space_group_name_H-M   'P 1'
#
loop_
_entity.id
_entity.type
_entity.pdbx_description
1 polymer ?
#
loop_
_entity_poly.entity_id
_entity_poly.type
_entity_poly.pdbx_seq_one_letter_code
_entity_poly.pdbx_strand_id
1 'polypeptide(L)'
;MSIFEDFSFEWAGRKHVIPADRILKAIAVVEQHLTLHEISVMMGQRKTVRQAQLAAAYGALLRFVGEDVTDEDVYGNFFAGRNSSAAMVSGLLGLQKLMVPPPSYMEAKENTSKKSEPTETADSSKAPSKRLADLENSAAGD
;
A
#
# COMPACT_ATOMS: atom_id res chain seq x y z
N MET A 1 3.69 -7.94 11.98
CA MET A 1 4.43 -6.67 11.86
C MET A 1 3.98 -5.98 10.58
N SER A 2 3.71 -4.67 10.62
CA SER A 2 3.30 -3.92 9.42
C SER A 2 4.51 -3.69 8.51
N ILE A 3 4.30 -3.73 7.19
CA ILE A 3 5.32 -3.36 6.18
C ILE A 3 5.37 -1.84 5.96
N PHE A 4 4.87 -1.07 6.92
CA PHE A 4 4.81 0.38 6.86
C PHE A 4 5.37 0.95 8.16
N GLU A 5 5.85 2.19 8.10
CA GLU A 5 6.41 3.00 9.17
C GLU A 5 5.53 4.25 9.26
N ASP A 6 5.59 4.92 10.40
CA ASP A 6 4.85 6.16 10.58
C ASP A 6 5.33 7.21 9.58
N PHE A 7 4.40 7.82 8.85
CA PHE A 7 4.68 8.86 7.89
C PHE A 7 4.36 10.23 8.49
N SER A 8 5.32 11.14 8.49
CA SER A 8 5.11 12.51 8.98
C SER A 8 5.27 13.53 7.87
N PHE A 9 4.41 14.54 7.87
CA PHE A 9 4.44 15.66 6.94
C PHE A 9 3.95 16.94 7.63
N GLU A 10 4.16 18.09 7.01
CA GLU A 10 3.76 19.38 7.57
C GLU A 10 2.81 20.10 6.60
N TRP A 11 1.76 20.70 7.14
CA TRP A 11 0.82 21.53 6.43
C TRP A 11 0.50 22.78 7.23
N ALA A 12 0.63 23.96 6.60
CA ALA A 12 0.33 25.26 7.21
C ALA A 12 0.99 25.45 8.61
N GLY A 13 2.24 25.02 8.77
CA GLY A 13 2.98 25.11 10.04
C GLY A 13 2.61 24.05 11.08
N ARG A 14 1.71 23.11 10.75
CA ARG A 14 1.30 22.01 11.63
C ARG A 14 1.85 20.69 11.14
N LYS A 15 2.39 19.91 12.07
CA LYS A 15 2.92 18.58 11.79
C LYS A 15 1.81 17.54 11.92
N HIS A 16 1.69 16.69 10.92
CA HIS A 16 0.78 15.55 10.88
C HIS A 16 1.59 14.25 10.88
N VAL A 17 1.03 13.22 11.52
CA VAL A 17 1.60 11.87 11.55
C VAL A 17 0.51 10.88 11.20
N ILE A 18 0.79 10.02 10.22
CA ILE A 18 -0.04 8.88 9.86
C ILE A 18 0.64 7.64 10.43
N PRO A 19 0.00 6.90 11.33
CA PRO A 19 0.60 5.71 11.89
C PRO A 19 0.70 4.60 10.84
N ALA A 20 1.71 3.74 10.98
CA ALA A 20 2.04 2.66 10.06
C ALA A 20 0.84 1.78 9.63
N ASP A 21 -0.07 1.48 10.56
CA ASP A 21 -1.27 0.65 10.32
C ASP A 21 -2.35 1.36 9.48
N ARG A 22 -2.23 2.68 9.30
CA ARG A 22 -3.15 3.51 8.51
C ARG A 22 -2.58 3.97 7.18
N ILE A 23 -1.30 3.73 6.89
CA ILE A 23 -0.64 4.18 5.65
C ILE A 23 -1.36 3.67 4.40
N LEU A 24 -1.70 2.38 4.34
CA LEU A 24 -2.37 1.84 3.16
C LEU A 24 -3.75 2.48 2.93
N LYS A 25 -4.47 2.83 4.00
CA LYS A 25 -5.75 3.56 3.92
C LYS A 25 -5.53 4.99 3.41
N ALA A 26 -4.47 5.65 3.86
CA ALA A 26 -4.10 6.97 3.37
C ALA A 26 -3.77 6.93 1.87
N ILE A 27 -2.96 5.95 1.43
CA ILE A 27 -2.64 5.73 0.02
C ILE A 27 -3.92 5.54 -0.79
N ALA A 28 -4.82 4.67 -0.35
CA ALA A 28 -6.07 4.38 -1.07
C ALA A 28 -6.96 5.62 -1.24
N VAL A 29 -6.96 6.55 -0.27
CA VAL A 29 -7.68 7.84 -0.37
C VAL A 29 -7.02 8.76 -1.40
N VAL A 30 -5.69 8.86 -1.41
CA VAL A 30 -4.97 9.70 -2.38
C VAL A 30 -5.12 9.14 -3.81
N GLU A 31 -5.06 7.81 -3.97
CA GLU A 31 -5.16 7.15 -5.28
C GLU A 31 -6.51 7.33 -5.98
N GLN A 32 -7.58 7.71 -5.26
CA GLN A 32 -8.84 8.11 -5.90
C GLN A 32 -8.70 9.35 -6.80
N HIS A 33 -7.68 10.16 -6.56
CA HIS A 33 -7.44 11.42 -7.27
C HIS A 33 -6.19 11.37 -8.13
N LEU A 34 -5.13 10.74 -7.64
CA LEU A 34 -3.82 10.75 -8.29
C LEU A 34 -3.04 9.49 -7.94
N THR A 35 -2.61 8.74 -8.94
CA THR A 35 -1.82 7.52 -8.79
C THR A 35 -0.31 7.80 -8.83
N LEU A 36 0.49 6.88 -8.29
CA LEU A 36 1.95 6.95 -8.37
C LEU A 36 2.46 7.01 -9.83
N HIS A 37 1.79 6.29 -10.74
CA HIS A 37 2.15 6.31 -12.16
C HIS A 37 1.93 7.70 -12.78
N GLU A 38 0.79 8.33 -12.49
CA GLU A 38 0.50 9.69 -12.97
C GLU A 38 1.51 10.71 -12.44
N ILE A 39 1.90 10.60 -11.16
CA ILE A 39 2.96 11.43 -10.57
C ILE A 39 4.27 11.28 -11.36
N SER A 40 4.69 10.04 -11.62
CA SER A 40 5.90 9.74 -12.37
C SER A 40 5.87 10.33 -13.79
N VAL A 41 4.74 10.19 -14.49
CA VAL A 41 4.55 10.75 -15.83
C VAL A 41 4.59 12.29 -15.82
N MET A 42 3.97 12.93 -14.84
CA MET A 42 3.98 14.40 -14.69
C MET A 42 5.41 14.93 -14.45
N MET A 43 6.16 14.29 -13.56
CA MET A 43 7.52 14.71 -13.21
C MET A 43 8.54 14.42 -14.32
N GLY A 44 8.45 13.26 -14.96
CA GLY A 44 9.44 12.81 -15.93
C GLY A 44 9.16 13.28 -17.37
N GLN A 45 7.94 13.06 -17.86
CA GLN A 45 7.64 13.16 -19.29
C GLN A 45 6.96 14.48 -19.66
N ARG A 46 5.89 14.84 -18.95
CA ARG A 46 5.05 15.97 -19.34
C ARG A 46 5.57 17.32 -18.87
N LYS A 47 6.46 17.36 -17.87
CA LYS A 47 6.97 18.57 -17.20
C LYS A 47 5.86 19.56 -16.80
N THR A 48 4.64 19.06 -16.62
CA THR A 48 3.44 19.83 -16.33
C THR A 48 2.64 19.09 -15.28
N VAL A 49 2.16 19.83 -14.28
CA VAL A 49 1.41 19.29 -13.14
C VAL A 49 -0.04 19.73 -13.27
N ARG A 50 -0.98 18.79 -13.16
CA ARG A 50 -2.41 19.13 -13.08
C ARG A 50 -2.71 19.58 -11.66
N GLN A 51 -2.61 20.89 -11.45
CA GLN A 51 -2.64 21.51 -10.12
C GLN A 51 -3.92 21.20 -9.34
N ALA A 52 -5.09 21.26 -9.99
CA ALA A 52 -6.36 20.91 -9.35
C ALA A 52 -6.40 19.44 -8.88
N GLN A 53 -5.83 18.52 -9.67
CA GLN A 53 -5.72 17.11 -9.31
C GLN A 53 -4.78 16.92 -8.11
N LEU A 54 -3.65 17.62 -8.11
CA LEU A 54 -2.71 17.63 -6.99
C LEU A 54 -3.36 18.18 -5.71
N ALA A 55 -4.09 19.29 -5.82
CA ALA A 55 -4.79 19.90 -4.69
C ALA A 55 -5.87 18.96 -4.12
N ALA A 56 -6.67 18.32 -4.98
CA ALA A 56 -7.67 17.34 -4.55
C ALA A 56 -7.03 16.14 -3.84
N ALA A 57 -5.94 15.60 -4.39
CA ALA A 57 -5.21 14.48 -3.79
C ALA A 57 -4.62 14.84 -2.42
N TYR A 58 -4.01 16.02 -2.30
CA TYR A 58 -3.43 16.50 -1.04
C TYR A 58 -4.52 16.89 -0.02
N GLY A 59 -5.64 17.48 -0.48
CA GLY A 59 -6.81 17.78 0.35
C GLY A 59 -7.47 16.52 0.91
N ALA A 60 -7.57 15.46 0.11
CA ALA A 60 -8.06 14.16 0.57
C ALA A 60 -7.17 13.56 1.66
N LEU A 61 -5.83 13.69 1.53
CA LEU A 61 -4.87 13.28 2.57
C LEU A 61 -5.02 14.10 3.85
N LEU A 62 -5.19 15.42 3.74
CA LEU A 62 -5.39 16.32 4.87
C LEU A 62 -6.68 15.95 5.64
N ARG A 63 -7.79 15.76 4.92
CA ARG A 63 -9.05 15.30 5.53
C ARG A 63 -8.91 13.92 6.17
N PHE A 64 -8.13 13.01 5.60
CA PHE A 64 -7.85 11.70 6.20
C PHE A 64 -7.15 11.80 7.57
N VAL A 65 -6.30 12.82 7.78
CA VAL A 65 -5.64 13.08 9.06
C VAL A 65 -6.45 13.98 10.00
N GLY A 66 -7.67 14.34 9.61
CA GLY A 66 -8.62 15.10 10.44
C GLY A 66 -8.61 16.61 10.22
N GLU A 67 -7.97 17.10 9.16
CA GLU A 67 -8.05 18.51 8.80
C GLU A 67 -9.38 18.84 8.12
N ASP A 68 -9.96 19.99 8.48
CA ASP A 68 -11.15 20.54 7.84
C ASP A 68 -10.73 21.56 6.78
N VAL A 69 -10.43 21.07 5.58
CA VAL A 69 -9.98 21.88 4.44
C VAL A 69 -10.69 21.50 3.15
N THR A 70 -11.00 22.49 2.33
CA THR A 70 -11.52 22.30 0.98
C THR A 70 -10.37 22.12 -0.02
N ASP A 71 -10.69 21.61 -1.21
CA ASP A 71 -9.68 21.48 -2.28
C ASP A 71 -9.26 22.87 -2.78
N GLU A 72 -10.16 23.85 -2.72
CA GLU A 72 -9.90 25.26 -3.01
C GLU A 72 -8.92 25.89 -2.02
N ASP A 73 -9.03 25.59 -0.73
CA ASP A 73 -8.08 26.06 0.29
C ASP A 73 -6.67 25.54 -0.01
N VAL A 74 -6.57 24.24 -0.35
CA VAL A 74 -5.30 23.60 -0.68
C VAL A 74 -4.73 24.16 -1.98
N TYR A 75 -5.57 24.31 -3.00
CA TYR A 75 -5.18 24.91 -4.28
C TYR A 75 -4.67 26.35 -4.08
N GLY A 76 -5.42 27.17 -3.35
CA GLY A 76 -5.04 28.55 -3.03
C GLY A 76 -3.74 28.63 -2.24
N ASN A 77 -3.51 27.71 -1.30
CA ASN A 77 -2.27 27.65 -0.52
C ASN A 77 -1.02 27.46 -1.39
N PHE A 78 -1.12 26.68 -2.48
CA PHE A 78 -0.01 26.54 -3.43
C PHE A 78 0.41 27.87 -4.06
N PHE A 79 -0.44 28.90 -4.04
CA PHE A 79 -0.16 30.24 -4.60
C PHE A 79 0.01 31.34 -3.54
N ALA A 80 -0.20 31.04 -2.26
CA ALA A 80 -0.16 32.03 -1.19
C ALA A 80 1.26 32.60 -0.91
N GLY A 81 2.31 32.00 -1.49
CA GLY A 81 3.70 32.43 -1.32
C GLY A 81 4.36 32.90 -2.62
N ARG A 82 5.51 33.58 -2.49
CA ARG A 82 6.33 34.07 -3.63
C ARG A 82 6.83 32.96 -4.57
N ASN A 83 6.74 31.69 -4.19
CA ASN A 83 7.32 30.55 -4.91
C ASN A 83 6.32 29.39 -5.05
N SER A 84 5.23 29.65 -5.78
CA SER A 84 4.16 28.66 -5.98
C SER A 84 4.63 27.35 -6.60
N SER A 85 5.58 27.42 -7.55
CA SER A 85 6.19 26.24 -8.15
C SER A 85 6.90 25.33 -7.13
N ALA A 86 7.54 25.90 -6.11
CA ALA A 86 8.23 25.13 -5.08
C ALA A 86 7.25 24.42 -4.12
N ALA A 87 6.14 25.09 -3.78
CA ALA A 87 5.08 24.49 -2.97
C ALA A 87 4.43 23.29 -3.68
N MET A 88 4.17 23.43 -4.99
CA MET A 88 3.61 22.35 -5.80
C MET A 88 4.55 21.15 -5.91
N VAL A 89 5.84 21.39 -6.18
CA VAL A 89 6.85 20.32 -6.24
C VAL A 89 6.98 19.61 -4.88
N SER A 90 6.96 20.36 -3.78
CA SER A 90 6.99 19.79 -2.43
C SER A 90 5.78 18.92 -2.14
N GLY A 91 4.58 19.37 -2.53
CA GLY A 91 3.34 18.59 -2.39
C GLY A 91 3.39 17.28 -3.17
N LEU A 92 3.84 17.35 -4.43
CA LEU A 92 3.99 16.18 -5.30
C LEU A 92 5.00 15.17 -4.74
N LEU A 93 6.16 15.65 -4.27
CA LEU A 93 7.17 14.83 -3.62
C LEU A 93 6.65 14.21 -2.31
N GLY A 94 5.82 14.93 -1.56
CA GLY A 94 5.18 14.42 -0.35
C GLY A 94 4.25 13.25 -0.64
N LEU A 95 3.37 13.38 -1.64
CA LEU A 95 2.49 12.29 -2.07
C LEU A 95 3.28 11.10 -2.63
N GLN A 96 4.34 11.37 -3.40
CA GLN A 96 5.23 10.31 -3.90
C GLN A 96 5.89 9.56 -2.74
N LYS A 97 6.42 10.26 -1.73
CA LYS A 97 7.04 9.64 -0.56
C LYS A 97 6.07 8.80 0.27
N LEU A 98 4.80 9.20 0.34
CA LEU A 98 3.76 8.40 0.99
C LEU A 98 3.51 7.07 0.24
N MET A 99 3.54 7.10 -1.10
CA MET A 99 3.24 5.94 -1.94
C MET A 99 4.44 5.03 -2.22
N VAL A 100 5.66 5.53 -2.09
CA VAL A 100 6.88 4.76 -2.33
C VAL A 100 7.35 4.14 -1.01
N PRO A 101 7.22 2.81 -0.82
CA PRO A 101 7.71 2.14 0.36
C PRO A 101 9.23 2.37 0.52
N PRO A 102 9.73 2.75 1.71
CA PRO A 102 11.15 2.68 2.08
C PRO A 102 11.86 1.40 1.60
N PRO A 103 13.15 1.50 1.22
CA PRO A 103 13.95 0.34 0.81
C PRO A 103 13.99 -0.79 1.85
N SER A 104 13.85 -0.46 3.14
CA SER A 104 13.76 -1.41 4.25
C SER A 104 12.64 -2.45 4.07
N TYR A 105 11.58 -2.14 3.32
CA TYR A 105 10.50 -3.10 3.02
C TYR A 105 10.84 -4.11 1.93
N MET A 106 11.81 -3.80 1.06
CA MET A 106 12.28 -4.73 0.04
C MET A 106 13.18 -5.81 0.67
N GLU A 107 13.95 -5.47 1.71
CA GLU A 107 14.87 -6.36 2.41
C GLU A 107 14.14 -7.36 3.34
N ALA A 108 13.00 -6.98 3.92
CA ALA A 108 12.22 -7.85 4.80
C ALA A 108 11.71 -9.14 4.13
N LYS A 109 11.61 -9.18 2.79
CA LYS A 109 11.21 -10.37 2.03
C LYS A 109 12.35 -11.37 1.79
N GLU A 110 13.61 -10.96 1.88
CA GLU A 110 14.74 -11.83 1.55
C GLU A 110 15.11 -12.76 2.73
N ASN A 111 14.80 -12.35 3.96
CA ASN A 111 15.13 -13.09 5.18
C ASN A 111 14.12 -14.19 5.58
N THR A 112 13.01 -14.36 4.87
CA THR A 112 12.03 -15.44 5.15
C THR A 112 12.24 -16.73 4.36
N SER A 113 13.23 -16.79 3.47
CA SER A 113 13.44 -17.94 2.56
C SER A 113 14.54 -18.92 2.99
N LYS A 114 15.07 -18.82 4.22
CA LYS A 114 16.09 -19.75 4.75
C LYS A 114 15.73 -20.33 6.13
N LYS A 115 14.66 -21.14 6.17
CA LYS A 115 14.37 -22.14 7.24
C LYS A 115 13.20 -22.99 6.72
N SER A 116 13.27 -24.28 6.42
CA SER A 116 14.20 -25.38 6.70
C SER A 116 13.88 -26.50 5.71
N GLU A 117 14.89 -27.13 5.11
CA GLU A 117 14.76 -28.43 4.46
C GLU A 117 14.36 -29.51 5.49
N PRO A 118 13.40 -30.39 5.19
CA PRO A 118 13.32 -31.69 5.84
C PRO A 118 14.31 -32.64 5.15
N THR A 119 15.39 -33.01 5.86
CA THR A 119 16.27 -34.12 5.50
C THR A 119 15.88 -35.36 6.31
N GLU A 120 16.08 -36.52 5.70
CA GLU A 120 15.96 -37.91 6.20
C GLU A 120 14.58 -38.57 6.15
N THR A 121 14.38 -39.78 5.61
CA THR A 121 15.19 -40.74 4.83
C THR A 121 14.21 -41.79 4.31
N ALA A 122 14.49 -42.38 3.15
CA ALA A 122 13.75 -43.52 2.64
C ALA A 122 14.18 -44.80 3.38
N ASP A 123 13.22 -45.62 3.82
CA ASP A 123 13.41 -47.07 3.90
C ASP A 123 12.14 -47.81 3.48
N SER A 124 12.37 -48.87 2.71
CA SER A 124 11.38 -49.62 1.96
C SER A 124 10.80 -50.76 2.79
N SER A 125 9.57 -51.21 2.49
CA SER A 125 9.28 -52.65 2.30
C SER A 125 7.82 -52.97 1.96
N LYS A 126 7.68 -53.73 0.86
CA LYS A 126 6.74 -54.82 0.58
C LYS A 126 5.21 -54.57 0.41
N ALA A 127 4.80 -54.76 -0.84
CA ALA A 127 3.47 -55.16 -1.32
C ALA A 127 3.15 -56.66 -1.01
N PRO A 128 2.14 -57.31 -1.64
CA PRO A 128 0.68 -57.09 -1.64
C PRO A 128 -0.10 -58.38 -1.24
N SER A 129 -1.40 -58.34 -0.90
CA SER A 129 -2.26 -59.53 -1.07
C SER A 129 -3.77 -59.31 -0.97
N LYS A 130 -4.47 -59.99 -1.88
CA LYS A 130 -5.92 -60.22 -1.99
C LYS A 130 -6.53 -60.92 -0.77
N ARG A 131 -7.80 -60.62 -0.46
CA ARG A 131 -8.89 -61.57 -0.11
C ARG A 131 -10.17 -60.75 0.13
N LEU A 132 -11.17 -60.80 -0.76
CA LEU A 132 -12.30 -61.74 -0.79
C LEU A 132 -13.19 -61.72 0.47
N ALA A 133 -14.41 -61.21 0.24
CA ALA A 133 -15.71 -61.80 0.57
C ALA A 133 -16.42 -61.46 1.89
N ASP A 134 -17.75 -61.40 1.70
CA ASP A 134 -18.85 -61.64 2.63
C ASP A 134 -19.33 -60.45 3.48
N LEU A 135 -20.63 -60.19 3.67
CA LEU A 135 -21.94 -60.64 3.15
C LEU A 135 -22.94 -59.86 4.02
N GLU A 136 -24.12 -59.52 3.44
CA GLU A 136 -25.39 -59.29 4.16
C GLU A 136 -25.49 -58.01 5.04
N ASN A 137 -26.59 -57.27 5.11
CA ASN A 137 -28.00 -57.63 5.12
C ASN A 137 -28.81 -56.32 4.84
N SER A 138 -29.67 -56.26 3.81
CA SER A 138 -31.13 -56.51 3.85
C SER A 138 -32.00 -55.44 4.55
N ALA A 139 -33.13 -55.15 3.89
CA ALA A 139 -34.39 -54.53 4.31
C ALA A 139 -34.69 -53.20 3.58
N ALA A 140 -35.47 -53.24 2.48
CA ALA A 140 -36.96 -53.22 2.43
C ALA A 140 -37.46 -51.76 2.34
N GLY A 141 -38.06 -51.34 1.23
CA GLY A 141 -39.52 -51.37 0.99
C GLY A 141 -40.08 -49.98 1.38
N ASP A 142 -40.85 -49.25 0.60
CA ASP A 142 -41.86 -49.53 -0.44
C ASP A 142 -41.84 -48.39 -1.48
#